data_AF-G9XTH8-F1
#
_entry.id   AF-G9XTH8-F1
#
_cell.length_a   1.000
_cell.length_b   1.000
_cell.length_c   1.000
_cell.angle_alpha   90.00
_cell.angle_beta   90.00
_cell.angle_gamma   90.00
#
_symmetry.space_group_name_H-M   'P 1'
#
loop_
_entity.id
_entity.type
_entity.pdbx_description
1 polymer ?
#
loop_
_entity_poly.entity_id
_entity_poly.type
_entity_poly.pdbx_seq_one_letter_code
_entity_poly.pdbx_strand_id
1 'polypeptide(L)'
;MRRFVNHINGGIMVRVLELKRMANQIRQDIITMLVPAKSGHPGGSLSAADILAALYFHEMKVNPEDPHWAERDRFVLAKGHAAPVLYAALAEKGYFPKEEILGLRQTGRILQGHPDMRKVPGVDMSTGSLGQGLSAANGMALAGKADKKDFRVYVVLGDGEMAEGQVWEAAMAAAHYKLDNVTAVLDYNGLQIDGTTDNVMASDPLDDKWRAFGWHVIEVDGHNMEELLAAFAEAKTIKGKPTILIARTVKGKGVSFMENQVGWHGNAPSAEQAEQALKELREEAARLG
;
A
#
# COMPACT_ATOMS: atom_id res chain seq x y z
N MET A 1 19.84 -31.76 12.73
CA MET A 1 19.89 -30.32 12.41
C MET A 1 19.58 -29.99 10.94
N ARG A 2 20.21 -30.60 9.92
CA ARG A 2 19.93 -30.26 8.49
C ARG A 2 18.49 -30.48 7.99
N ARG A 3 17.75 -31.50 8.48
CA ARG A 3 16.35 -31.74 8.07
C ARG A 3 15.33 -30.77 8.70
N PHE A 4 15.61 -30.21 9.89
CA PHE A 4 14.73 -29.24 10.55
C PHE A 4 14.89 -27.83 9.97
N VAL A 5 16.12 -27.42 9.64
CA VAL A 5 16.39 -26.12 9.00
C VAL A 5 15.80 -26.07 7.59
N ASN A 6 15.85 -27.17 6.82
CA ASN A 6 15.24 -27.24 5.49
C ASN A 6 13.70 -27.15 5.53
N HIS A 7 13.05 -27.60 6.62
CA HIS A 7 11.59 -27.53 6.75
C HIS A 7 11.10 -26.13 7.15
N ILE A 8 11.85 -25.44 8.02
CA ILE A 8 11.59 -24.04 8.41
C ILE A 8 11.84 -23.10 7.22
N ASN A 9 12.93 -23.29 6.48
CA ASN A 9 13.21 -22.52 5.26
C ASN A 9 12.20 -22.82 4.14
N GLY A 10 11.70 -24.05 4.05
CA GLY A 10 10.63 -24.43 3.13
C GLY A 10 9.31 -23.70 3.41
N GLY A 11 8.89 -23.62 4.68
CA GLY A 11 7.66 -22.92 5.07
C GLY A 11 7.71 -21.40 4.83
N ILE A 12 8.86 -20.78 5.07
CA ILE A 12 9.07 -19.35 4.78
C ILE A 12 9.05 -19.09 3.27
N MET A 13 9.72 -19.94 2.49
CA MET A 13 9.77 -19.79 1.02
C MET A 13 8.40 -20.02 0.36
N VAL A 14 7.62 -21.00 0.84
CA VAL A 14 6.24 -21.23 0.36
C VAL A 14 5.37 -20.00 0.63
N ARG A 15 5.46 -19.42 1.84
CA ARG A 15 4.71 -18.22 2.20
C ARG A 15 5.07 -16.99 1.37
N VAL A 16 6.36 -16.79 1.07
CA VAL A 16 6.81 -15.70 0.20
C VAL A 16 6.25 -15.86 -1.21
N LEU A 17 6.23 -17.09 -1.74
CA LEU A 17 5.71 -17.36 -3.08
C LEU A 17 4.21 -17.09 -3.16
N GLU A 18 3.44 -17.49 -2.14
CA GLU A 18 2.01 -17.18 -2.02
C GLU A 18 1.75 -15.67 -2.04
N LEU A 19 2.56 -14.88 -1.32
CA LEU A 19 2.44 -13.42 -1.31
C LEU A 19 2.82 -12.78 -2.65
N LYS A 20 3.86 -13.30 -3.34
CA LYS A 20 4.22 -12.86 -4.71
C LYS A 20 3.08 -13.15 -5.70
N ARG A 21 2.43 -14.31 -5.60
CA ARG A 21 1.23 -14.64 -6.40
C ARG A 21 0.07 -13.72 -6.08
N MET A 22 -0.17 -13.43 -4.80
CA MET A 22 -1.22 -12.50 -4.37
C MET A 22 -0.97 -11.09 -4.88
N ALA A 23 0.26 -10.59 -4.84
CA ALA A 23 0.62 -9.29 -5.40
C ALA A 23 0.37 -9.24 -6.92
N ASN A 24 0.71 -10.31 -7.64
CA ASN A 24 0.40 -10.42 -9.06
C ASN A 24 -1.13 -10.47 -9.32
N GLN A 25 -1.90 -11.20 -8.51
CA GLN A 25 -3.37 -11.21 -8.60
C GLN A 25 -3.95 -9.81 -8.40
N ILE A 26 -3.48 -9.09 -7.38
CA ILE A 26 -3.85 -7.68 -7.13
C ILE A 26 -3.55 -6.80 -8.36
N ARG A 27 -2.40 -6.99 -9.03
CA ARG A 27 -2.08 -6.28 -10.29
C ARG A 27 -3.08 -6.61 -11.40
N GLN A 28 -3.44 -7.87 -11.57
CA GLN A 28 -4.44 -8.28 -12.56
C GLN A 28 -5.81 -7.65 -12.27
N ASP A 29 -6.21 -7.57 -11.00
CA ASP A 29 -7.47 -6.95 -10.59
C ASP A 29 -7.48 -5.45 -10.84
N ILE A 30 -6.37 -4.76 -10.59
CA ILE A 30 -6.20 -3.33 -10.89
C ILE A 30 -6.46 -3.09 -12.37
N ILE A 31 -5.82 -3.84 -13.26
CA ILE A 31 -6.04 -3.70 -14.70
C ILE A 31 -7.50 -4.01 -15.06
N THR A 32 -8.05 -5.09 -14.51
CA THR A 32 -9.42 -5.55 -14.77
C THR A 32 -10.47 -4.50 -14.39
N MET A 33 -10.35 -3.86 -13.23
CA MET A 33 -11.32 -2.86 -12.78
C MET A 33 -11.22 -1.52 -13.52
N LEU A 34 -10.06 -1.19 -14.07
CA LEU A 34 -9.86 0.07 -14.80
C LEU A 34 -10.53 0.07 -16.18
N VAL A 35 -10.70 -1.10 -16.81
CA VAL A 35 -11.32 -1.24 -18.14
C VAL A 35 -12.78 -0.73 -18.16
N PRO A 36 -13.71 -1.23 -17.32
CA PRO A 36 -15.08 -0.72 -17.28
C PRO A 36 -15.15 0.69 -16.69
N ALA A 37 -14.24 1.06 -15.79
CA ALA A 37 -14.20 2.39 -15.19
C ALA A 37 -13.79 3.48 -16.19
N LYS A 38 -12.96 3.15 -17.18
CA LYS A 38 -12.34 4.08 -18.16
C LYS A 38 -11.66 5.28 -17.49
N SER A 39 -11.27 5.12 -16.22
CA SER A 39 -10.76 6.17 -15.35
C SER A 39 -10.07 5.55 -14.14
N GLY A 40 -8.97 6.13 -13.68
CA GLY A 40 -8.26 5.69 -12.48
C GLY A 40 -6.74 5.80 -12.61
N HIS A 41 -6.01 5.27 -11.63
CA HIS A 41 -4.58 5.51 -11.47
C HIS A 41 -3.79 4.19 -11.47
N PRO A 42 -3.48 3.59 -12.63
CA PRO A 42 -2.79 2.30 -12.69
C PRO A 42 -1.37 2.38 -12.13
N GLY A 43 -0.57 3.37 -12.53
CA GLY A 43 0.86 3.41 -12.22
C GLY A 43 1.16 3.35 -10.73
N GLY A 44 0.51 4.22 -9.94
CA GLY A 44 0.67 4.26 -8.49
C GLY A 44 -0.05 3.14 -7.73
N SER A 45 -0.96 2.41 -8.39
CA SER A 45 -1.61 1.23 -7.80
C SER A 45 -0.73 -0.02 -7.98
N LEU A 46 -0.17 -0.19 -9.18
CA LEU A 46 0.71 -1.31 -9.52
C LEU A 46 2.02 -1.32 -8.72
N SER A 47 2.58 -0.14 -8.41
CA SER A 47 3.78 0.00 -7.56
C SER A 47 3.55 -0.51 -6.14
N ALA A 48 2.35 -0.35 -5.60
CA ALA A 48 2.02 -0.67 -4.22
C ALA A 48 1.48 -2.11 -4.02
N ALA A 49 1.37 -2.92 -5.07
CA ALA A 49 0.75 -4.24 -4.99
C ALA A 49 1.48 -5.20 -4.03
N ASP A 50 2.82 -5.24 -4.04
CA ASP A 50 3.59 -6.10 -3.14
C ASP A 50 3.46 -5.64 -1.67
N ILE A 51 3.46 -4.33 -1.45
CA ILE A 51 3.26 -3.72 -0.12
C ILE A 51 1.90 -4.13 0.44
N LEU A 52 0.82 -4.01 -0.35
CA LEU A 52 -0.53 -4.38 0.10
C LEU A 52 -0.71 -5.89 0.24
N ALA A 53 -0.05 -6.70 -0.60
CA ALA A 53 -0.02 -8.14 -0.41
C ALA A 53 0.64 -8.52 0.93
N ALA A 54 1.82 -7.96 1.23
CA ALA A 54 2.51 -8.16 2.50
C ALA A 54 1.63 -7.72 3.70
N LEU A 55 0.99 -6.56 3.61
CA LEU A 55 0.14 -6.04 4.68
C LEU A 55 -1.10 -6.89 4.92
N TYR A 56 -1.96 -7.07 3.92
CA TYR A 56 -3.27 -7.72 4.12
C TYR A 56 -3.21 -9.24 4.24
N PHE A 57 -2.18 -9.88 3.69
CA PHE A 57 -2.10 -11.35 3.61
C PHE A 57 -1.01 -11.94 4.51
N HIS A 58 -0.27 -11.10 5.24
CA HIS A 58 0.70 -11.57 6.24
C HIS A 58 0.75 -10.73 7.51
N GLU A 59 0.99 -9.43 7.38
CA GLU A 59 1.38 -8.59 8.52
C GLU A 59 0.19 -8.19 9.39
N MET A 60 -0.91 -7.75 8.78
CA MET A 60 -2.05 -7.18 9.49
C MET A 60 -2.97 -8.25 10.09
N LYS A 61 -3.34 -8.04 11.35
CA LYS A 61 -4.40 -8.76 12.05
C LYS A 61 -5.76 -8.15 11.67
N VAL A 62 -6.39 -8.70 10.65
CA VAL A 62 -7.71 -8.24 10.15
C VAL A 62 -8.69 -9.39 10.00
N ASN A 63 -9.99 -9.09 10.10
CA ASN A 63 -11.07 -10.04 9.86
C ASN A 63 -12.08 -9.44 8.86
N PRO A 64 -12.23 -9.99 7.65
CA PRO A 64 -13.23 -9.54 6.68
C PRO A 64 -14.68 -9.80 7.13
N GLU A 65 -14.91 -10.81 7.97
CA GLU A 65 -16.24 -11.14 8.51
C GLU A 65 -16.69 -10.19 9.61
N ASP A 66 -15.74 -9.48 10.25
CA ASP A 66 -16.00 -8.41 11.20
C ASP A 66 -15.14 -7.16 10.90
N PRO A 67 -15.52 -6.35 9.90
CA PRO A 67 -14.78 -5.14 9.53
C PRO A 67 -14.72 -4.09 10.65
N HIS A 68 -15.58 -4.20 11.66
CA HIS A 68 -15.64 -3.28 12.79
C HIS A 68 -14.94 -3.82 14.05
N TRP A 69 -14.26 -4.95 13.93
CA TRP A 69 -13.52 -5.57 15.03
C TRP A 69 -12.62 -4.56 15.76
N ALA A 70 -12.89 -4.36 17.05
CA ALA A 70 -12.22 -3.33 17.84
C ALA A 70 -10.68 -3.48 17.91
N GLU A 71 -10.19 -4.73 17.88
CA GLU A 71 -8.77 -5.08 18.08
C GLU A 71 -7.99 -5.38 16.79
N ARG A 72 -8.61 -5.18 15.61
CA ARG A 72 -7.91 -5.38 14.34
C ARG A 72 -6.87 -4.28 14.10
N ASP A 73 -5.89 -4.55 13.25
CA ASP A 73 -5.01 -3.49 12.74
C ASP A 73 -5.79 -2.54 11.81
N ARG A 74 -5.34 -1.29 11.75
CA ARG A 74 -5.93 -0.24 10.91
C ARG A 74 -5.03 0.02 9.70
N PHE A 75 -5.62 0.35 8.55
CA PHE A 75 -4.87 0.71 7.34
C PHE A 75 -5.41 1.97 6.68
N VAL A 76 -4.51 2.92 6.39
CA VAL A 76 -4.84 4.15 5.67
C VAL A 76 -4.06 4.21 4.36
N LEU A 77 -4.76 4.29 3.22
CA LEU A 77 -4.15 4.61 1.94
C LEU A 77 -4.08 6.15 1.79
N ALA A 78 -3.01 6.78 2.25
CA ALA A 78 -2.85 8.23 2.21
C ALA A 78 -2.76 8.76 0.77
N LYS A 79 -2.04 8.03 -0.09
CA LYS A 79 -2.06 8.20 -1.56
C LYS A 79 -3.37 7.70 -2.19
N GLY A 80 -4.50 8.26 -1.76
CA GLY A 80 -5.85 7.76 -2.02
C GLY A 80 -6.20 7.61 -3.51
N HIS A 81 -5.50 8.27 -4.42
CA HIS A 81 -5.69 8.09 -5.86
C HIS A 81 -5.39 6.65 -6.31
N ALA A 82 -4.52 5.92 -5.59
CA ALA A 82 -4.24 4.51 -5.77
C ALA A 82 -5.32 3.57 -5.17
N ALA A 83 -6.57 4.05 -5.05
CA ALA A 83 -7.71 3.27 -4.59
C ALA A 83 -7.82 1.86 -5.22
N PRO A 84 -7.51 1.65 -6.53
CA PRO A 84 -7.58 0.33 -7.14
C PRO A 84 -6.79 -0.76 -6.40
N VAL A 85 -5.57 -0.48 -5.90
CA VAL A 85 -4.77 -1.49 -5.18
C VAL A 85 -5.42 -1.89 -3.85
N LEU A 86 -5.99 -0.92 -3.14
CA LEU A 86 -6.70 -1.17 -1.88
C LEU A 86 -7.96 -1.98 -2.12
N TYR A 87 -8.75 -1.62 -3.12
CA TYR A 87 -9.97 -2.37 -3.45
C TYR A 87 -9.67 -3.79 -3.92
N ALA A 88 -8.62 -3.99 -4.72
CA ALA A 88 -8.17 -5.33 -5.10
C ALA A 88 -7.79 -6.16 -3.88
N ALA A 89 -6.97 -5.62 -2.96
CA ALA A 89 -6.56 -6.30 -1.74
C ALA A 89 -7.75 -6.63 -0.82
N LEU A 90 -8.70 -5.71 -0.65
CA LEU A 90 -9.90 -5.93 0.17
C LEU A 90 -10.83 -6.99 -0.45
N ALA A 91 -10.98 -6.99 -1.78
CA ALA A 91 -11.76 -8.00 -2.50
C ALA A 91 -11.14 -9.40 -2.35
N GLU A 92 -9.84 -9.53 -2.59
CA GLU A 92 -9.08 -10.78 -2.39
C GLU A 92 -9.09 -11.25 -0.93
N LYS A 93 -9.12 -10.30 0.02
CA LYS A 93 -9.24 -10.62 1.45
C LYS A 93 -10.66 -11.02 1.85
N GLY A 94 -11.67 -10.80 1.01
CA GLY A 94 -13.06 -11.21 1.25
C GLY A 94 -13.94 -10.17 1.95
N TYR A 95 -13.57 -8.89 1.96
CA TYR A 95 -14.40 -7.83 2.56
C TYR A 95 -15.71 -7.55 1.80
N PHE A 96 -15.74 -7.91 0.52
CA PHE A 96 -16.90 -7.81 -0.36
C PHE A 96 -16.72 -8.76 -1.56
N PRO A 97 -17.80 -9.09 -2.31
CA PRO A 97 -17.72 -9.99 -3.48
C PRO A 97 -16.74 -9.48 -4.52
N LYS A 98 -15.99 -10.39 -5.14
CA LYS A 98 -14.90 -10.05 -6.07
C LYS A 98 -15.39 -9.22 -7.25
N GLU A 99 -16.60 -9.49 -7.73
CA GLU A 99 -17.23 -8.85 -8.88
C GLU A 99 -17.47 -7.35 -8.66
N GLU A 100 -17.52 -6.89 -7.40
CA GLU A 100 -17.68 -5.47 -7.06
C GLU A 100 -16.57 -4.59 -7.63
N ILE A 101 -15.36 -5.14 -7.88
CA ILE A 101 -14.25 -4.37 -8.47
C ILE A 101 -14.63 -3.79 -9.84
N LEU A 102 -15.51 -4.45 -10.59
CA LEU A 102 -15.99 -3.96 -11.90
C LEU A 102 -16.86 -2.70 -11.78
N GLY A 103 -17.31 -2.36 -10.57
CA GLY A 103 -18.10 -1.17 -10.25
C GLY A 103 -17.26 0.07 -9.91
N LEU A 104 -15.93 0.02 -10.03
CA LEU A 104 -15.05 1.16 -9.75
C LEU A 104 -15.53 2.43 -10.48
N ARG A 105 -15.67 3.54 -9.74
CA ARG A 105 -16.07 4.87 -10.25
C ARG A 105 -17.44 4.94 -10.92
N GLN A 106 -18.26 3.90 -10.80
CA GLN A 106 -19.62 3.93 -11.34
C GLN A 106 -20.63 4.49 -10.33
N THR A 107 -21.60 5.26 -10.82
CA THR A 107 -22.66 5.86 -10.00
C THR A 107 -23.44 4.77 -9.26
N GLY A 108 -23.66 4.98 -7.96
CA GLY A 108 -24.41 4.05 -7.11
C GLY A 108 -23.64 2.82 -6.64
N ARG A 109 -22.37 2.64 -7.05
CA ARG A 109 -21.50 1.57 -6.55
C ARG A 109 -20.72 2.02 -5.32
N ILE A 110 -20.21 1.05 -4.54
CA ILE A 110 -19.47 1.34 -3.30
C ILE A 110 -18.04 1.83 -3.58
N LEU A 111 -17.40 1.37 -4.66
CA LEU A 111 -16.01 1.66 -4.98
C LEU A 111 -15.86 3.02 -5.69
N GLN A 112 -15.54 4.05 -4.91
CA GLN A 112 -15.39 5.43 -5.40
C GLN A 112 -14.01 5.67 -6.06
N GLY A 113 -13.81 6.85 -6.65
CA GLY A 113 -12.52 7.19 -7.29
C GLY A 113 -11.35 7.37 -6.31
N HIS A 114 -11.67 7.60 -5.04
CA HIS A 114 -10.79 7.61 -3.87
C HIS A 114 -11.51 6.86 -2.73
N PRO A 115 -10.80 6.26 -1.74
CA PRO A 115 -11.42 5.52 -0.65
C PRO A 115 -12.52 6.32 0.07
N ASP A 116 -13.66 5.67 0.33
CA ASP A 116 -14.76 6.21 1.12
C ASP A 116 -15.11 5.21 2.23
N MET A 117 -14.72 5.55 3.47
CA MET A 117 -14.91 4.68 4.64
C MET A 117 -16.38 4.45 5.00
N ARG A 118 -17.31 5.26 4.49
CA ARG A 118 -18.75 5.08 4.72
C ARG A 118 -19.37 4.07 3.77
N LYS A 119 -18.69 3.73 2.66
CA LYS A 119 -19.23 2.87 1.60
C LYS A 119 -18.55 1.51 1.51
N VAL A 120 -17.24 1.44 1.75
CA VAL A 120 -16.44 0.24 1.49
C VAL A 120 -16.04 -0.42 2.82
N PRO A 121 -16.50 -1.65 3.10
CA PRO A 121 -16.03 -2.42 4.26
C PRO A 121 -14.50 -2.60 4.22
N GLY A 122 -13.85 -2.38 5.36
CA GLY A 122 -12.39 -2.50 5.48
C GLY A 122 -11.60 -1.23 5.11
N VAL A 123 -12.26 -0.16 4.65
CA VAL A 123 -11.63 1.17 4.49
C VAL A 123 -11.74 1.95 5.80
N ASP A 124 -10.59 2.27 6.41
CA ASP A 124 -10.54 2.96 7.71
C ASP A 124 -10.63 4.49 7.63
N MET A 125 -10.36 5.08 6.46
CA MET A 125 -10.38 6.53 6.27
C MET A 125 -10.76 6.88 4.84
N SER A 126 -11.62 7.89 4.69
CA SER A 126 -11.82 8.51 3.38
C SER A 126 -10.61 9.39 3.04
N THR A 127 -9.90 9.07 1.97
CA THR A 127 -8.68 9.79 1.54
C THR A 127 -8.83 10.31 0.11
N GLY A 128 -7.82 11.00 -0.39
CA GLY A 128 -7.80 11.56 -1.76
C GLY A 128 -7.16 12.94 -1.80
N SER A 129 -7.41 13.76 -0.78
CA SER A 129 -6.57 14.92 -0.49
C SER A 129 -5.26 14.42 0.11
N LEU A 130 -4.16 14.60 -0.62
CA LEU A 130 -2.82 14.18 -0.17
C LEU A 130 -2.43 14.90 1.12
N GLY A 131 -1.59 14.24 1.93
CA GLY A 131 -1.11 14.74 3.23
C GLY A 131 -2.02 14.43 4.42
N GLN A 132 -3.32 14.20 4.20
CA GLN A 132 -4.27 13.96 5.28
C GLN A 132 -4.14 12.56 5.92
N GLY A 133 -3.69 11.56 5.17
CA GLY A 133 -3.74 10.16 5.60
C GLY A 133 -2.89 9.85 6.82
N LEU A 134 -1.65 10.36 6.89
CA LEU A 134 -0.79 10.17 8.07
C LEU A 134 -1.36 10.86 9.31
N SER A 135 -1.96 12.05 9.15
CA SER A 135 -2.62 12.75 10.25
C SER A 135 -3.77 11.92 10.83
N ALA A 136 -4.60 11.30 9.97
CA ALA A 136 -5.68 10.41 10.41
C ALA A 136 -5.14 9.14 11.07
N ALA A 137 -4.10 8.52 10.50
CA ALA A 137 -3.45 7.34 11.06
C ALA A 137 -2.89 7.60 12.47
N ASN A 138 -2.28 8.76 12.70
CA ASN A 138 -1.82 9.16 14.03
C ASN A 138 -2.98 9.28 15.03
N GLY A 139 -4.12 9.82 14.61
CA GLY A 139 -5.34 9.89 15.43
C GLY A 139 -5.85 8.50 15.83
N MET A 140 -5.86 7.55 14.88
CA MET A 140 -6.23 6.16 15.16
C MET A 140 -5.26 5.50 16.15
N ALA A 141 -3.96 5.74 16.00
CA ALA A 141 -2.93 5.18 16.86
C ALA A 141 -2.97 5.75 18.29
N LEU A 142 -3.23 7.05 18.42
CA LEU A 142 -3.47 7.73 19.69
C LEU A 142 -4.68 7.15 20.42
N ALA A 143 -5.81 6.96 19.71
CA ALA A 143 -7.00 6.35 20.26
C ALA A 143 -6.72 4.92 20.76
N GLY A 144 -6.01 4.11 19.96
CA GLY A 144 -5.60 2.76 20.37
C GLY A 144 -4.78 2.76 21.67
N LYS A 145 -3.79 3.65 21.78
CA LYS A 145 -2.98 3.79 23.02
C LYS A 145 -3.81 4.24 24.21
N ALA A 146 -4.72 5.21 24.02
CA ALA A 146 -5.59 5.71 25.09
C ALA A 146 -6.52 4.60 25.62
N ASP A 147 -7.05 3.78 24.71
CA ASP A 147 -7.91 2.63 25.02
C ASP A 147 -7.12 1.39 25.49
N LYS A 148 -5.79 1.46 25.57
CA LYS A 148 -4.89 0.33 25.91
C LYS A 148 -5.07 -0.87 24.96
N LYS A 149 -5.28 -0.60 23.68
CA LYS A 149 -5.35 -1.61 22.62
C LYS A 149 -3.98 -1.83 22.00
N ASP A 150 -3.73 -3.07 21.60
CA ASP A 150 -2.45 -3.52 21.06
C ASP A 150 -2.36 -3.45 19.52
N PHE A 151 -3.42 -2.97 18.86
CA PHE A 151 -3.43 -2.89 17.39
C PHE A 151 -2.41 -1.87 16.86
N ARG A 152 -1.96 -2.10 15.63
CA ARG A 152 -1.09 -1.20 14.86
C ARG A 152 -1.88 -0.49 13.78
N VAL A 153 -1.35 0.66 13.37
CA VAL A 153 -1.87 1.47 12.27
C VAL A 153 -0.82 1.53 11.17
N TYR A 154 -1.18 1.02 10.01
CA TYR A 154 -0.36 1.06 8.81
C TYR A 154 -0.84 2.18 7.89
N VAL A 155 0.09 2.89 7.26
CA VAL A 155 -0.26 3.96 6.32
C VAL A 155 0.68 3.92 5.11
N VAL A 156 0.12 3.96 3.91
CA VAL A 156 0.91 4.00 2.66
C VAL A 156 0.82 5.39 2.05
N LEU A 157 1.97 6.02 1.87
CA LEU A 157 2.18 7.38 1.37
C LEU A 157 2.81 7.36 -0.03
N GLY A 158 2.60 8.43 -0.80
CA GLY A 158 3.35 8.68 -2.04
C GLY A 158 4.55 9.59 -1.83
N ASP A 159 5.56 9.48 -2.67
CA ASP A 159 6.71 10.38 -2.66
C ASP A 159 6.41 11.81 -3.15
N GLY A 160 5.56 11.97 -4.16
CA GLY A 160 5.00 13.28 -4.52
C GLY A 160 4.12 13.90 -3.42
N GLU A 161 3.54 13.07 -2.54
CA GLU A 161 2.76 13.53 -1.37
C GLU A 161 3.66 14.13 -0.27
N MET A 162 4.97 13.87 -0.30
CA MET A 162 5.92 14.44 0.68
C MET A 162 6.12 15.95 0.55
N ALA A 163 5.64 16.55 -0.54
CA ALA A 163 5.59 18.00 -0.72
C ALA A 163 4.53 18.68 0.16
N GLU A 164 3.56 17.93 0.71
CA GLU A 164 2.52 18.48 1.57
C GLU A 164 3.05 18.77 2.98
N GLY A 165 2.90 20.01 3.43
CA GLY A 165 3.33 20.44 4.78
C GLY A 165 2.68 19.62 5.90
N GLN A 166 1.44 19.19 5.69
CA GLN A 166 0.67 18.39 6.65
C GLN A 166 1.35 17.05 6.99
N VAL A 167 2.10 16.45 6.05
CA VAL A 167 2.85 15.21 6.33
C VAL A 167 3.88 15.45 7.43
N TRP A 168 4.59 16.58 7.37
CA TRP A 168 5.64 16.93 8.31
C TRP A 168 5.08 17.34 9.68
N GLU A 169 3.95 18.04 9.71
CA GLU A 169 3.21 18.28 10.97
C GLU A 169 2.80 16.96 11.63
N ALA A 170 2.27 16.01 10.85
CA ALA A 170 1.90 14.69 11.35
C ALA A 170 3.13 13.85 11.76
N ALA A 171 4.24 13.93 11.03
CA ALA A 171 5.48 13.26 11.40
C ALA A 171 6.01 13.75 12.75
N MET A 172 5.97 15.06 12.98
CA MET A 172 6.37 15.69 14.25
C MET A 172 5.48 15.21 15.40
N ALA A 173 4.16 15.20 15.20
CA ALA A 173 3.19 14.74 16.19
C ALA A 173 3.41 13.25 16.55
N ALA A 174 3.62 12.38 15.56
CA ALA A 174 3.81 10.95 15.80
C ALA A 174 5.03 10.66 16.68
N ALA A 175 6.14 11.35 16.44
CA ALA A 175 7.34 11.22 17.26
C ALA A 175 7.12 11.79 18.67
N HIS A 176 6.53 12.99 18.78
CA HIS A 176 6.23 13.62 20.08
C HIS A 176 5.38 12.71 20.98
N TYR A 177 4.33 12.10 20.43
CA TYR A 177 3.43 11.20 21.14
C TYR A 177 3.93 9.75 21.22
N LYS A 178 5.16 9.47 20.76
CA LYS A 178 5.79 8.14 20.83
C LYS A 178 4.92 7.04 20.21
N LEU A 179 4.37 7.30 19.03
CA LEU A 179 3.44 6.41 18.33
C LEU A 179 4.15 5.22 17.69
N ASP A 180 4.74 4.34 18.51
CA ASP A 180 5.39 3.09 18.08
C ASP A 180 4.43 2.00 17.56
N ASN A 181 3.13 2.29 17.58
CA ASN A 181 2.10 1.52 16.90
C ASN A 181 1.74 2.08 15.52
N VAL A 182 2.43 3.12 15.02
CA VAL A 182 2.34 3.58 13.62
C VAL A 182 3.49 3.00 12.81
N THR A 183 3.17 2.44 11.65
CA THR A 183 4.15 2.03 10.64
C THR A 183 3.75 2.58 9.28
N ALA A 184 4.51 3.56 8.80
CA ALA A 184 4.32 4.14 7.49
C ALA A 184 5.13 3.37 6.44
N VAL A 185 4.64 3.35 5.19
CA VAL A 185 5.39 2.88 4.03
C VAL A 185 5.32 3.97 2.97
N LEU A 186 6.48 4.46 2.55
CA LEU A 186 6.59 5.37 1.43
C LEU A 186 6.77 4.54 0.15
N ASP A 187 5.80 4.62 -0.76
CA ASP A 187 5.94 4.13 -2.13
C ASP A 187 6.80 5.12 -2.93
N TYR A 188 8.11 4.86 -2.92
CA TYR A 188 9.15 5.73 -3.46
C TYR A 188 9.52 5.30 -4.89
N ASN A 189 8.74 5.78 -5.86
CA ASN A 189 8.83 5.42 -7.28
C ASN A 189 9.41 6.53 -8.17
N GLY A 190 9.70 7.70 -7.61
CA GLY A 190 10.36 8.83 -8.25
C GLY A 190 9.48 9.66 -9.18
N LEU A 191 8.17 9.38 -9.30
CA LEU A 191 7.30 10.01 -10.31
C LEU A 191 6.01 10.58 -9.69
N GLN A 192 5.64 11.79 -10.12
CA GLN A 192 4.35 12.43 -9.82
C GLN A 192 3.56 12.74 -11.10
N ILE A 193 2.58 13.66 -11.05
CA ILE A 193 1.70 13.98 -12.20
C ILE A 193 2.51 14.60 -13.35
N ASP A 194 3.28 15.65 -13.05
CA ASP A 194 3.93 16.49 -14.07
C ASP A 194 5.37 16.09 -14.40
N GLY A 195 5.86 14.96 -13.87
CA GLY A 195 7.23 14.51 -14.12
C GLY A 195 7.82 13.71 -12.97
N THR A 196 9.16 13.66 -12.95
CA THR A 196 9.93 13.10 -11.85
C THR A 196 9.87 14.03 -10.62
N THR A 197 9.92 13.46 -9.42
CA THR A 197 9.80 14.23 -8.16
C THR A 197 10.96 15.23 -8.01
N ASP A 198 12.18 14.88 -8.44
CA ASP A 198 13.36 15.75 -8.41
C ASP A 198 13.23 17.00 -9.30
N ASN A 199 12.55 16.89 -10.45
CA ASN A 199 12.34 17.99 -11.37
C ASN A 199 11.17 18.89 -10.98
N VAL A 200 10.08 18.32 -10.45
CA VAL A 200 8.89 19.12 -10.12
C VAL A 200 8.99 19.74 -8.73
N MET A 201 9.34 18.96 -7.70
CA MET A 201 9.58 19.45 -6.33
C MET A 201 10.42 18.44 -5.54
N ALA A 202 11.74 18.63 -5.57
CA ALA A 202 12.67 17.73 -4.91
C ALA A 202 12.43 17.67 -3.38
N SER A 203 12.02 16.50 -2.89
CA SER A 203 11.78 16.26 -1.47
C SER A 203 12.94 15.53 -0.78
N ASP A 204 13.96 15.12 -1.52
CA ASP A 204 15.13 14.43 -0.98
C ASP A 204 16.10 15.35 -0.19
N PRO A 205 16.94 14.80 0.68
CA PRO A 205 16.98 13.39 1.12
C PRO A 205 15.82 13.05 2.09
N LEU A 206 14.93 12.14 1.68
CA LEU A 206 13.74 11.81 2.48
C LEU A 206 14.08 11.00 3.73
N ASP A 207 15.04 10.09 3.64
CA ASP A 207 15.53 9.29 4.76
C ASP A 207 16.05 10.16 5.91
N ASP A 208 16.88 11.16 5.60
CA ASP A 208 17.39 12.12 6.59
C ASP A 208 16.29 13.00 7.17
N LYS A 209 15.32 13.45 6.36
CA LYS A 209 14.16 14.20 6.85
C LYS A 209 13.36 13.36 7.85
N TRP A 210 13.01 12.12 7.51
CA TRP A 210 12.26 11.24 8.42
C TRP A 210 13.03 10.97 9.72
N ARG A 211 14.35 10.73 9.66
CA ARG A 211 15.20 10.60 10.85
C ARG A 211 15.18 11.88 11.70
N ALA A 212 15.28 13.05 11.08
CA ALA A 212 15.25 14.35 11.77
C ALA A 212 13.90 14.62 12.45
N PHE A 213 12.79 14.11 11.90
CA PHE A 213 11.46 14.15 12.51
C PHE A 213 11.27 13.07 13.60
N GLY A 214 12.31 12.31 13.95
CA GLY A 214 12.30 11.37 15.08
C GLY A 214 11.79 9.97 14.76
N TRP A 215 11.67 9.61 13.48
CA TRP A 215 11.20 8.30 13.04
C TRP A 215 12.34 7.28 12.94
N HIS A 216 12.02 6.01 13.18
CA HIS A 216 12.87 4.91 12.74
C HIS A 216 12.71 4.73 11.22
N VAL A 217 13.82 4.66 10.48
CA VAL A 217 13.80 4.60 9.01
C VAL A 217 14.42 3.29 8.56
N ILE A 218 13.69 2.54 7.73
CA ILE A 218 14.14 1.31 7.10
C ILE A 218 14.03 1.49 5.58
N GLU A 219 15.11 1.29 4.83
CA GLU A 219 15.08 1.31 3.36
C GLU A 219 15.00 -0.12 2.83
N VAL A 220 14.13 -0.35 1.86
CA VAL A 220 13.91 -1.68 1.25
C VAL A 220 13.65 -1.56 -0.25
N ASP A 221 13.94 -2.63 -1.00
CA ASP A 221 13.32 -2.84 -2.30
C ASP A 221 11.84 -3.17 -2.11
N GLY A 222 10.95 -2.29 -2.58
CA GLY A 222 9.50 -2.42 -2.45
C GLY A 222 8.89 -3.56 -3.27
N HIS A 223 9.68 -4.23 -4.11
CA HIS A 223 9.30 -5.43 -4.85
C HIS A 223 9.99 -6.70 -4.34
N ASN A 224 10.82 -6.58 -3.31
CA ASN A 224 11.40 -7.71 -2.60
C ASN A 224 10.53 -8.07 -1.39
N MET A 225 9.69 -9.10 -1.55
CA MET A 225 8.77 -9.55 -0.51
C MET A 225 9.50 -9.95 0.78
N GLU A 226 10.66 -10.59 0.68
CA GLU A 226 11.48 -10.98 1.82
C GLU A 226 11.96 -9.77 2.63
N GLU A 227 12.39 -8.69 1.96
CA GLU A 227 12.79 -7.44 2.60
C GLU A 227 11.59 -6.72 3.25
N LEU A 228 10.45 -6.66 2.56
CA LEU A 228 9.22 -6.09 3.13
C LEU A 228 8.81 -6.79 4.42
N LEU A 229 8.80 -8.13 4.43
CA LEU A 229 8.44 -8.91 5.61
C LEU A 229 9.43 -8.71 6.76
N ALA A 230 10.74 -8.65 6.45
CA ALA A 230 11.76 -8.38 7.45
C ALA A 230 11.60 -6.97 8.06
N ALA A 231 11.32 -5.98 7.23
CA ALA A 231 11.14 -4.60 7.67
C ALA A 231 9.87 -4.41 8.52
N PHE A 232 8.75 -5.07 8.17
CA PHE A 232 7.55 -5.07 9.04
C PHE A 232 7.81 -5.79 10.37
N ALA A 233 8.54 -6.90 10.34
CA ALA A 233 8.96 -7.60 11.56
C ALA A 233 9.82 -6.71 12.46
N GLU A 234 10.79 -5.99 11.88
CA GLU A 234 11.64 -5.02 12.60
C GLU A 234 10.81 -3.88 13.18
N ALA A 235 9.91 -3.26 12.39
CA ALA A 235 9.06 -2.15 12.82
C ALA A 235 8.23 -2.46 14.08
N LYS A 236 7.81 -3.72 14.27
CA LYS A 236 7.10 -4.18 15.48
C LYS A 236 7.98 -4.17 16.74
N THR A 237 9.28 -4.36 16.59
CA THR A 237 10.25 -4.38 17.71
C THR A 237 10.61 -2.98 18.19
N ILE A 238 10.46 -1.97 17.34
CA ILE A 238 10.74 -0.57 17.68
C ILE A 238 9.69 -0.05 18.66
N LYS A 239 10.16 0.54 19.77
CA LYS A 239 9.33 1.11 20.85
C LYS A 239 9.67 2.57 21.08
N GLY A 240 8.68 3.33 21.54
CA GLY A 240 8.81 4.75 21.88
C GLY A 240 8.97 5.71 20.70
N LYS A 241 8.94 5.23 19.45
CA LYS A 241 8.98 6.05 18.22
C LYS A 241 8.26 5.35 17.06
N PRO A 242 7.64 6.10 16.13
CA PRO A 242 7.05 5.53 14.92
C PRO A 242 8.13 5.04 13.93
N THR A 243 7.73 4.18 12.99
CA THR A 243 8.63 3.62 11.96
C THR A 243 8.13 3.94 10.55
N ILE A 244 9.03 4.27 9.63
CA ILE A 244 8.74 4.38 8.21
C ILE A 244 9.65 3.45 7.40
N LEU A 245 9.03 2.72 6.48
CA LEU A 245 9.71 1.96 5.44
C LEU A 245 9.75 2.83 4.18
N ILE A 246 10.95 3.18 3.71
CA ILE A 246 11.16 3.80 2.40
C ILE A 246 11.32 2.67 1.39
N ALA A 247 10.21 2.32 0.73
CA ALA A 247 10.15 1.23 -0.22
C ALA A 247 10.41 1.75 -1.62
N ARG A 248 11.59 1.45 -2.18
CA ARG A 248 11.96 1.81 -3.55
C ARG A 248 11.15 0.95 -4.52
N THR A 249 10.33 1.57 -5.34
CA THR A 249 9.36 0.88 -6.22
C THR A 249 9.47 1.38 -7.66
N VAL A 250 8.82 0.66 -8.57
CA VAL A 250 8.65 1.02 -9.97
C VAL A 250 7.19 1.39 -10.19
N LYS A 251 6.93 2.63 -10.60
CA LYS A 251 5.57 3.04 -10.99
C LYS A 251 5.14 2.22 -12.19
N GLY A 252 3.98 1.58 -12.13
CA GLY A 252 3.50 0.68 -13.19
C GLY A 252 4.05 -0.75 -13.14
N LYS A 253 4.67 -1.17 -12.02
CA LYS A 253 5.33 -2.47 -11.87
C LYS A 253 4.52 -3.65 -12.43
N GLY A 254 5.18 -4.48 -13.24
CA GLY A 254 4.62 -5.73 -13.78
C GLY A 254 3.96 -5.57 -15.15
N VAL A 255 3.83 -4.34 -15.66
CA VAL A 255 3.30 -4.05 -17.00
C VAL A 255 4.33 -3.25 -17.78
N SER A 256 4.93 -3.87 -18.78
CA SER A 256 6.13 -3.38 -19.48
C SER A 256 6.02 -1.96 -20.01
N PHE A 257 4.89 -1.62 -20.62
CA PHE A 257 4.63 -0.30 -21.19
C PHE A 257 4.15 0.74 -20.16
N MET A 258 3.91 0.35 -18.91
CA MET A 258 3.55 1.24 -17.80
C MET A 258 4.73 1.53 -16.87
N GLU A 259 5.76 0.66 -16.83
CA GLU A 259 6.90 0.83 -15.94
C GLU A 259 7.67 2.13 -16.20
N ASN A 260 7.83 2.93 -15.14
CA ASN A 260 8.54 4.22 -15.14
C ASN A 260 7.98 5.25 -16.13
N GLN A 261 6.68 5.20 -16.40
CA GLN A 261 6.03 6.13 -17.31
C GLN A 261 5.10 7.09 -16.57
N VAL A 262 5.42 8.39 -16.61
CA VAL A 262 4.61 9.48 -16.02
C VAL A 262 3.17 9.46 -16.55
N GLY A 263 3.01 9.19 -17.86
CA GLY A 263 1.71 9.14 -18.53
C GLY A 263 0.74 8.10 -17.97
N TRP A 264 1.22 7.11 -17.21
CA TRP A 264 0.36 6.10 -16.57
C TRP A 264 -0.01 6.44 -15.12
N HIS A 265 0.25 7.67 -14.66
CA HIS A 265 -0.18 8.11 -13.33
C HIS A 265 -1.71 8.07 -13.16
N GLY A 266 -2.47 8.64 -14.10
CA GLY A 266 -3.93 8.80 -14.01
C GLY A 266 -4.72 8.44 -15.27
N ASN A 267 -4.07 7.80 -16.26
CA ASN A 267 -4.71 7.34 -17.49
C ASN A 267 -5.11 5.87 -17.37
N ALA A 268 -6.37 5.56 -17.65
CA ALA A 268 -6.84 4.19 -17.74
C ALA A 268 -6.38 3.55 -19.06
N PRO A 269 -6.02 2.25 -19.07
CA PRO A 269 -5.65 1.56 -20.30
C PRO A 269 -6.84 1.42 -21.25
N SER A 270 -6.57 1.42 -22.56
CA SER A 270 -7.52 0.94 -23.56
C SER A 270 -7.80 -0.56 -23.38
N ALA A 271 -8.82 -1.08 -24.07
CA ALA A 271 -9.11 -2.51 -24.05
C ALA A 271 -7.92 -3.36 -24.53
N GLU A 272 -7.26 -2.93 -25.61
CA GLU A 272 -6.08 -3.60 -26.17
C GLU A 272 -4.88 -3.55 -25.20
N GLN A 273 -4.63 -2.39 -24.58
CA GLN A 273 -3.58 -2.24 -23.58
C GLN A 273 -3.85 -3.07 -22.33
N ALA A 274 -5.10 -3.17 -21.90
CA ALA A 274 -5.49 -4.01 -20.77
C ALA A 274 -5.33 -5.49 -21.08
N GLU A 275 -5.66 -5.94 -22.29
CA GLU A 275 -5.43 -7.32 -22.72
C GLU A 275 -3.93 -7.66 -22.71
N GLN A 276 -3.09 -6.76 -23.25
CA GLN A 276 -1.64 -6.90 -23.19
C GLN A 276 -1.13 -6.98 -21.74
N ALA A 277 -1.54 -6.04 -20.88
CA ALA A 277 -1.13 -6.00 -19.48
C ALA A 277 -1.53 -7.28 -18.73
N LEU A 278 -2.76 -7.76 -18.91
CA LEU A 278 -3.24 -8.99 -18.29
C LEU A 278 -2.48 -10.22 -18.81
N LYS A 279 -2.10 -10.25 -20.09
CA LYS A 279 -1.28 -11.32 -20.64
C LYS A 279 0.10 -11.36 -19.96
N GLU A 280 0.79 -10.23 -19.87
CA GLU A 280 2.11 -10.13 -19.21
C GLU A 280 2.04 -10.58 -17.75
N LEU A 281 1.02 -10.13 -17.01
CA LEU A 281 0.82 -10.50 -15.61
C LEU A 281 0.51 -12.00 -15.45
N ARG A 282 -0.27 -12.61 -16.35
CA ARG A 282 -0.55 -14.06 -16.31
C ARG A 282 0.69 -14.89 -16.66
N GLU A 283 1.54 -14.41 -17.56
CA GLU A 283 2.83 -15.04 -17.86
C GLU A 283 3.78 -14.97 -16.66
N GLU A 284 3.79 -13.85 -15.92
CA GLU A 284 4.48 -13.76 -14.64
C GLU A 284 3.90 -14.73 -13.60
N ALA A 285 2.57 -14.79 -13.43
CA ALA A 285 1.92 -15.72 -12.53
C ALA A 285 2.31 -17.18 -12.82
N ALA A 286 2.31 -17.57 -14.10
CA ALA A 286 2.71 -18.92 -14.52
C ALA A 286 4.18 -19.24 -14.18
N ARG A 287 5.08 -18.23 -14.20
CA ARG A 287 6.49 -18.40 -13.79
C ARG A 287 6.66 -18.55 -12.28
N LEU A 288 5.76 -17.98 -11.48
CA LEU A 288 5.71 -18.20 -10.03
C LEU A 288 5.14 -19.59 -9.67
N GLY A 289 4.66 -20.35 -10.66
CA GLY A 289 4.03 -21.68 -10.51
C GLY A 289 2.73 -21.64 -9.74
#